data_AF-A0A939X720-F1
#
_entry.id   AF-A0A939X720-F1
#
_cell.length_a   1.000
_cell.length_b   1.000
_cell.length_c   1.000
_cell.angle_alpha   90.00
_cell.angle_beta   90.00
_cell.angle_gamma   90.00
#
_symmetry.space_group_name_H-M   'P 1'
#
loop_
_entity.id
_entity.type
_entity.pdbx_description
1 polymer ?
#
loop_
_entity_poly.entity_id
_entity_poly.type
_entity_poly.pdbx_seq_one_letter_code
_entity_poly.pdbx_strand_id
1 'polypeptide(L)'
;MAKTISLSELKPGDIILLHKPKGSKISFIIGLLTHSKVSHTAMVDYNPAYFLEEGAHGASQGNLTSEKGRALYIRRLNTEPDTSKVCDIAWEYIKSGHPYPMSNLVFMGIYMLTSDFIPNTLEGGLVKEILKLATYELMRLFNWKQQPDTKFPPMVCSQFAAFCYDQAALNYGPEYKIHYKDSINTEFTLLQKILDQLGGSSDKVYALEAPEEKMLLRAEDMTAAAEEYCGQLIEQMQQKHLLTAPSEVSDSVIAALYQYGREFLKLFAGKEYPDKDHATADEIKEVLSGLLQFQEAFITPGDLLSNTENLMDMGELTYTDAELAKYMNTNAD
;
A
#
# COMPACT_ATOMS: atom_id res chain seq x y z
N MET A 1 -5.30 -19.67 24.26
CA MET A 1 -4.85 -20.19 22.95
C MET A 1 -5.20 -19.15 21.91
N ALA A 2 -4.34 -18.92 20.90
CA ALA A 2 -4.72 -18.08 19.77
C ALA A 2 -5.93 -18.71 19.06
N LYS A 3 -6.87 -17.90 18.59
CA LYS A 3 -8.00 -18.37 17.77
C LYS A 3 -7.44 -18.96 16.47
N THR A 4 -7.94 -20.12 16.05
CA THR A 4 -7.51 -20.81 14.81
C THR A 4 -8.71 -21.06 13.91
N ILE A 5 -8.48 -21.14 12.61
CA ILE A 5 -9.47 -21.49 11.58
C ILE A 5 -8.89 -22.56 10.65
N SER A 6 -9.72 -23.51 10.21
CA SER A 6 -9.32 -24.56 9.26
C SER A 6 -9.58 -24.17 7.80
N LEU A 7 -8.94 -24.88 6.86
CA LEU A 7 -9.19 -24.71 5.42
C LEU A 7 -10.66 -24.86 5.03
N SER A 8 -11.39 -25.80 5.64
CA SER A 8 -12.80 -26.04 5.35
C SER A 8 -13.74 -24.92 5.83
N GLU A 9 -13.27 -24.04 6.70
CA GLU A 9 -14.04 -22.92 7.23
C GLU A 9 -13.80 -21.62 6.47
N LEU A 10 -12.81 -21.60 5.57
CA LEU A 10 -12.55 -20.45 4.70
C LEU A 10 -13.70 -20.25 3.72
N LYS A 11 -14.01 -18.99 3.45
CA LYS A 11 -14.99 -18.56 2.45
C LYS A 11 -14.28 -17.77 1.35
N PRO A 12 -14.75 -17.85 0.09
CA PRO A 12 -14.26 -16.98 -0.97
C PRO A 12 -14.31 -15.52 -0.53
N GLY A 13 -13.25 -14.77 -0.79
CA GLY A 13 -13.14 -13.36 -0.44
C GLY A 13 -12.66 -13.09 0.99
N ASP A 14 -12.55 -14.10 1.87
CA ASP A 14 -11.88 -13.92 3.16
C ASP A 14 -10.51 -13.26 2.96
N ILE A 15 -10.22 -12.25 3.76
CA ILE A 15 -8.97 -11.51 3.65
C ILE A 15 -7.89 -12.30 4.40
N ILE A 16 -6.82 -12.64 3.68
CA ILE A 16 -5.63 -13.31 4.22
C ILE A 16 -4.57 -12.24 4.48
N LEU A 17 -4.06 -12.19 5.71
CA LEU A 17 -2.98 -11.28 6.10
C LEU A 17 -1.76 -12.10 6.46
N LEU A 18 -0.70 -11.96 5.68
CA LEU A 18 0.46 -12.82 5.77
C LEU A 18 1.54 -12.16 6.62
N HIS A 19 2.06 -12.91 7.60
CA HIS A 19 3.14 -12.47 8.49
C HIS A 19 4.38 -12.05 7.69
N LYS A 20 5.25 -11.19 8.21
CA LYS A 20 6.55 -10.92 7.58
C LYS A 20 7.36 -12.21 7.30
N PRO A 21 7.75 -12.51 6.04
CA PRO A 21 8.66 -13.61 5.74
C PRO A 21 10.08 -13.26 6.19
N LYS A 22 10.85 -14.26 6.63
CA LYS A 22 12.24 -14.05 7.07
C LYS A 22 13.11 -13.63 5.88
N GLY A 23 13.93 -12.61 6.07
CA GLY A 23 14.91 -12.15 5.07
C GLY A 23 14.39 -11.17 4.01
N SER A 24 13.07 -10.94 3.91
CA SER A 24 12.53 -9.93 2.99
C SER A 24 12.67 -8.52 3.58
N LYS A 25 13.51 -7.68 2.98
CA LYS A 25 13.75 -6.29 3.40
C LYS A 25 12.49 -5.44 3.28
N ILE A 26 11.80 -5.53 2.14
CA ILE A 26 10.55 -4.81 1.87
C ILE A 26 9.48 -5.20 2.90
N SER A 27 9.27 -6.50 3.11
CA SER A 27 8.29 -6.96 4.11
C SER A 27 8.66 -6.52 5.52
N PHE A 28 9.95 -6.55 5.85
CA PHE A 28 10.44 -6.08 7.15
C PHE A 28 10.11 -4.59 7.36
N ILE A 29 10.39 -3.74 6.38
CA ILE A 29 10.05 -2.31 6.43
C ILE A 29 8.55 -2.09 6.53
N ILE A 30 7.74 -2.77 5.71
CA ILE A 30 6.27 -2.64 5.76
C ILE A 30 5.78 -2.91 7.18
N GLY A 31 6.15 -4.04 7.79
CA GLY A 31 5.68 -4.34 9.14
C GLY A 31 6.39 -3.56 10.25
N LEU A 32 7.49 -2.87 9.95
CA LEU A 32 8.11 -1.94 10.90
C LEU A 32 7.36 -0.61 10.90
N LEU A 33 7.15 -0.02 9.72
CA LEU A 33 6.51 1.29 9.58
C LEU A 33 5.00 1.25 9.88
N THR A 34 4.35 0.09 9.75
CA THR A 34 2.93 -0.09 10.12
C THR A 34 2.73 -0.59 11.53
N HIS A 35 3.81 -0.74 12.30
CA HIS A 35 3.79 -1.39 13.62
C HIS A 35 3.07 -2.74 13.60
N SER A 36 3.18 -3.47 12.48
CA SER A 36 2.41 -4.68 12.23
C SER A 36 3.29 -5.91 12.07
N LYS A 37 2.76 -7.06 12.50
CA LYS A 37 3.37 -8.37 12.24
C LYS A 37 3.12 -8.85 10.81
N VAL A 38 2.13 -8.30 10.12
CA VAL A 38 1.80 -8.64 8.73
C VAL A 38 2.39 -7.62 7.76
N SER A 39 2.75 -8.08 6.57
CA SER A 39 3.35 -7.24 5.54
C SER A 39 2.75 -7.44 4.15
N HIS A 40 1.78 -8.33 4.04
CA HIS A 40 1.13 -8.65 2.77
C HIS A 40 -0.31 -9.03 2.99
N THR A 41 -1.14 -8.78 1.98
CA THR A 41 -2.57 -9.08 1.98
C THR A 41 -2.91 -9.86 0.71
N ALA A 42 -3.78 -10.84 0.84
CA ALA A 42 -4.40 -11.56 -0.26
C ALA A 42 -5.87 -11.82 0.08
N MET A 43 -6.61 -12.42 -0.84
CA MET A 43 -7.98 -12.88 -0.61
C MET A 43 -8.11 -14.36 -0.92
N VAL A 44 -8.88 -15.10 -0.14
CA VAL A 44 -9.22 -16.50 -0.43
C VAL A 44 -9.96 -16.57 -1.77
N ASP A 45 -9.53 -17.47 -2.65
CA ASP A 45 -10.22 -17.72 -3.92
C ASP A 45 -11.45 -18.64 -3.71
N TYR A 46 -12.21 -18.91 -4.78
CA TYR A 46 -13.27 -19.91 -4.80
C TYR A 46 -12.84 -21.27 -4.26
N ASN A 47 -11.60 -21.66 -4.57
CA ASN A 47 -10.97 -22.83 -3.99
C ASN A 47 -10.08 -22.40 -2.81
N PRO A 48 -10.32 -22.87 -1.57
CA PRO A 48 -9.60 -22.42 -0.38
C PRO A 48 -8.12 -22.82 -0.34
N ALA A 49 -7.64 -23.66 -1.27
CA ALA A 49 -6.21 -23.91 -1.46
C ALA A 49 -5.46 -22.77 -2.17
N TYR A 50 -6.20 -21.83 -2.76
CA TYR A 50 -5.68 -20.75 -3.57
C TYR A 50 -6.09 -19.39 -2.99
N PHE A 51 -5.30 -18.38 -3.35
CA PHE A 51 -5.58 -17.01 -2.99
C PHE A 51 -5.32 -16.09 -4.18
N LEU A 52 -6.08 -15.00 -4.23
CA LEU A 52 -5.95 -13.94 -5.19
C LEU A 52 -5.12 -12.84 -4.54
N GLU A 53 -4.06 -12.43 -5.22
CA GLU A 53 -3.15 -11.43 -4.69
C GLU A 53 -2.65 -10.50 -5.79
N GLU A 54 -2.08 -9.40 -5.33
CA GLU A 54 -1.26 -8.50 -6.12
C GLU A 54 0.09 -8.52 -5.42
N GLY A 55 1.06 -9.23 -6.01
CA GLY A 55 2.41 -9.45 -5.48
C GLY A 55 3.46 -9.00 -6.50
N ALA A 56 4.76 -9.10 -6.21
CA ALA A 56 5.82 -8.52 -7.05
C ALA A 56 5.81 -8.89 -8.55
N HIS A 57 5.11 -9.97 -8.93
CA HIS A 57 4.95 -10.43 -10.32
C HIS A 57 3.63 -9.98 -10.98
N GLY A 58 2.83 -9.15 -10.31
CA GLY A 58 1.52 -8.69 -10.76
C GLY A 58 0.36 -9.39 -10.07
N ALA A 59 -0.83 -8.99 -10.47
CA ALA A 59 -2.09 -9.57 -10.03
C ALA A 59 -2.15 -11.03 -10.48
N SER A 60 -2.30 -11.96 -9.54
CA SER A 60 -2.23 -13.38 -9.83
C SER A 60 -2.98 -14.23 -8.81
N GLN A 61 -3.11 -15.51 -9.14
CA GLN A 61 -3.58 -16.54 -8.22
C GLN A 61 -2.37 -17.30 -7.66
N GLY A 62 -2.17 -17.21 -6.36
CA GLY A 62 -1.19 -17.98 -5.60
C GLY A 62 -1.78 -19.26 -5.01
N ASN A 63 -0.92 -20.13 -4.48
CA ASN A 63 -1.33 -21.36 -3.79
C ASN A 63 -0.76 -21.40 -2.37
N LEU A 64 -1.49 -21.99 -1.43
CA LEU A 64 -1.07 -22.04 -0.01
C LEU A 64 0.18 -22.87 0.25
N THR A 65 0.66 -23.65 -0.73
CA THR A 65 1.94 -24.38 -0.60
C THR A 65 3.12 -23.40 -0.58
N SER A 66 3.03 -22.27 -1.31
CA SER A 66 4.11 -21.26 -1.33
C SER A 66 4.31 -20.58 0.02
N GLU A 67 3.27 -20.56 0.86
CA GLU A 67 3.27 -19.88 2.16
C GLU A 67 3.54 -20.82 3.34
N LYS A 68 4.00 -22.06 3.08
CA LYS A 68 4.24 -23.05 4.14
C LYS A 68 5.22 -22.53 5.20
N GLY A 69 4.80 -22.60 6.46
CA GLY A 69 5.59 -22.14 7.61
C GLY A 69 5.51 -20.63 7.89
N ARG A 70 4.69 -19.90 7.14
CA ARG A 70 4.30 -18.51 7.42
C ARG A 70 3.01 -18.53 8.24
N ALA A 71 2.83 -17.58 9.15
CA ALA A 71 1.54 -17.38 9.82
C ALA A 71 0.59 -16.59 8.91
N LEU A 72 -0.64 -17.09 8.75
CA LEU A 72 -1.68 -16.49 7.92
C LEU A 72 -2.87 -16.13 8.82
N TYR A 73 -3.18 -14.85 8.94
CA TYR A 73 -4.31 -14.37 9.75
C TYR A 73 -5.52 -14.10 8.85
N ILE A 74 -6.68 -14.62 9.24
CA ILE A 74 -7.90 -14.51 8.45
C ILE A 74 -8.82 -13.44 9.01
N ARG A 75 -9.34 -12.61 8.12
CA ARG A 75 -10.31 -11.54 8.41
C ARG A 75 -11.54 -11.72 7.53
N ARG A 76 -12.73 -11.53 8.10
CA ARG A 76 -14.02 -11.69 7.40
C ARG A 76 -14.96 -10.56 7.77
N LEU A 77 -15.68 -9.99 6.80
CA LEU A 77 -16.75 -9.02 7.11
C LEU A 77 -17.78 -9.62 8.06
N ASN A 78 -18.13 -8.87 9.10
CA ASN A 78 -19.11 -9.27 10.11
C ASN A 78 -20.55 -9.32 9.57
N THR A 79 -20.83 -8.62 8.47
CA THR A 79 -22.10 -8.63 7.74
C THR A 79 -22.30 -9.94 6.98
N GLU A 80 -21.22 -10.71 6.76
CA GLU A 80 -21.21 -11.95 5.98
C GLU A 80 -22.01 -11.89 4.66
N PRO A 81 -21.79 -10.88 3.79
CA PRO A 81 -22.45 -10.82 2.49
C PRO A 81 -21.95 -11.97 1.60
N ASP A 82 -22.57 -12.14 0.42
CA ASP A 82 -22.08 -13.10 -0.57
C ASP A 82 -20.76 -12.60 -1.18
N THR A 83 -19.64 -12.96 -0.55
CA THR A 83 -18.28 -12.52 -0.91
C THR A 83 -17.74 -13.16 -2.19
N SER A 84 -18.49 -14.07 -2.84
CA SER A 84 -18.18 -14.49 -4.22
C SER A 84 -18.12 -13.30 -5.18
N LYS A 85 -18.96 -12.27 -4.96
CA LYS A 85 -18.94 -11.04 -5.74
C LYS A 85 -17.63 -10.26 -5.65
N VAL A 86 -16.97 -10.35 -4.50
CA VAL A 86 -15.65 -9.74 -4.29
C VAL A 86 -14.59 -10.53 -5.06
N CYS A 87 -14.68 -11.87 -5.07
CA CYS A 87 -13.82 -12.73 -5.90
C CYS A 87 -14.02 -12.50 -7.41
N ASP A 88 -15.26 -12.27 -7.88
CA ASP A 88 -15.52 -11.96 -9.28
C ASP A 88 -14.77 -10.70 -9.73
N ILE A 89 -14.80 -9.64 -8.91
CA ILE A 89 -14.08 -8.39 -9.16
C ILE A 89 -12.56 -8.61 -9.14
N ALA A 90 -12.06 -9.37 -8.16
CA ALA A 90 -10.65 -9.73 -8.06
C ALA A 90 -10.15 -10.47 -9.31
N TRP A 91 -10.93 -11.44 -9.81
CA TRP A 91 -10.61 -12.15 -11.04
C TRP A 91 -10.69 -11.27 -12.29
N GLU A 92 -11.63 -10.31 -12.34
CA GLU A 92 -11.69 -9.34 -13.43
C GLU A 92 -10.40 -8.50 -13.48
N TYR A 93 -9.94 -8.03 -12.32
CA TYR A 93 -8.70 -7.27 -12.18
C TYR A 93 -7.44 -8.10 -12.54
N ILE A 94 -7.37 -9.37 -12.11
CA ILE A 94 -6.27 -10.27 -12.49
C ILE A 94 -6.24 -10.47 -14.01
N LYS A 95 -7.40 -10.68 -14.64
CA LYS A 95 -7.50 -10.88 -16.10
C LYS A 95 -7.09 -9.65 -16.91
N SER A 96 -7.19 -8.43 -16.35
CA SER A 96 -6.65 -7.24 -17.00
C SER A 96 -5.12 -7.17 -17.06
N GLY A 97 -4.41 -8.08 -16.40
CA GLY A 97 -2.97 -8.30 -16.61
C GLY A 97 -2.10 -7.12 -16.16
N HIS A 98 -2.51 -6.42 -15.11
CA HIS A 98 -1.79 -5.26 -14.61
C HIS A 98 -0.42 -5.67 -14.01
N PRO A 99 0.67 -4.96 -14.37
CA PRO A 99 1.95 -5.17 -13.70
C PRO A 99 1.86 -4.67 -12.26
N TYR A 100 2.55 -5.35 -11.34
CA TYR A 100 2.62 -4.91 -9.95
C TYR A 100 3.25 -3.52 -9.86
N PRO A 101 2.56 -2.53 -9.32
CA PRO A 101 3.14 -1.22 -9.08
C PRO A 101 4.04 -1.30 -7.86
N MET A 102 5.28 -1.75 -8.05
CA MET A 102 6.32 -1.67 -7.01
C MET A 102 6.44 -0.25 -6.44
N SER A 103 6.08 0.78 -7.22
CA SER A 103 5.93 2.17 -6.76
C SER A 103 4.84 2.42 -5.75
N ASN A 104 3.74 1.69 -5.77
CA ASN A 104 2.71 1.84 -4.76
C ASN A 104 3.24 1.39 -3.38
N LEU A 105 4.26 0.52 -3.31
CA LEU A 105 4.97 0.25 -2.06
C LEU A 105 5.85 1.42 -1.63
N VAL A 106 6.36 2.21 -2.59
CA VAL A 106 7.07 3.45 -2.32
C VAL A 106 6.07 4.51 -1.81
N PHE A 107 4.86 4.62 -2.39
CA PHE A 107 3.76 5.46 -1.89
C PHE A 107 3.30 5.06 -0.50
N MET A 108 3.20 3.76 -0.26
CA MET A 108 2.92 3.22 1.05
C MET A 108 4.06 3.53 2.02
N GLY A 109 5.31 3.37 1.59
CA GLY A 109 6.49 3.78 2.36
C GLY A 109 6.43 5.25 2.74
N ILE A 110 6.07 6.14 1.82
CA ILE A 110 5.88 7.56 2.09
C ILE A 110 4.78 7.79 3.12
N TYR A 111 3.60 7.18 2.95
CA TYR A 111 2.51 7.29 3.92
C TYR A 111 2.89 6.75 5.30
N MET A 112 3.55 5.60 5.38
CA MET A 112 3.97 5.05 6.66
C MET A 112 5.15 5.82 7.27
N LEU A 113 6.00 6.45 6.45
CA LEU A 113 6.97 7.44 6.90
C LEU A 113 6.28 8.73 7.33
N THR A 114 5.09 9.01 6.80
CA THR A 114 4.25 10.12 7.24
C THR A 114 3.66 9.86 8.62
N SER A 115 3.36 8.63 9.01
CA SER A 115 2.72 8.37 10.31
C SER A 115 3.62 8.59 11.54
N ASP A 116 4.96 8.68 11.39
CA ASP A 116 5.88 8.76 12.54
C ASP A 116 7.04 9.78 12.45
N PHE A 117 6.95 10.75 11.52
CA PHE A 117 7.84 11.91 11.37
C PHE A 117 9.32 11.66 11.01
N ILE A 118 9.75 12.36 9.97
CA ILE A 118 11.08 12.23 9.36
C ILE A 118 11.94 13.44 9.74
N PRO A 119 13.12 13.24 10.35
CA PRO A 119 14.03 14.32 10.65
C PRO A 119 14.80 14.86 9.45
N ASN A 120 15.40 16.03 9.60
CA ASN A 120 16.35 16.62 8.65
C ASN A 120 17.75 15.98 8.82
N THR A 121 17.79 14.65 8.72
CA THR A 121 18.97 13.79 8.96
C THR A 121 19.28 12.96 7.72
N LEU A 122 20.28 12.07 7.79
CA LEU A 122 20.64 11.17 6.69
C LEU A 122 19.43 10.34 6.23
N GLU A 123 18.56 9.96 7.16
CA GLU A 123 17.29 9.29 6.94
C GLU A 123 16.33 10.16 6.12
N GLY A 124 16.24 11.47 6.39
CA GLY A 124 15.47 12.41 5.57
C GLY A 124 15.99 12.51 4.13
N GLY A 125 17.30 12.32 3.93
CA GLY A 125 17.89 12.14 2.60
C GLY A 125 17.38 10.88 1.90
N LEU A 126 17.35 9.73 2.58
CA LEU A 126 16.82 8.48 2.03
C LEU A 126 15.32 8.58 1.70
N VAL A 127 14.54 9.22 2.57
CA VAL A 127 13.13 9.50 2.33
C VAL A 127 12.93 10.35 1.08
N LYS A 128 13.73 11.40 0.90
CA LYS A 128 13.70 12.23 -0.31
C LYS A 128 13.96 11.39 -1.56
N GLU A 129 14.91 10.47 -1.51
CA GLU A 129 15.21 9.59 -2.64
C GLU A 129 14.09 8.58 -2.92
N ILE A 130 13.48 8.02 -1.88
CA ILE A 130 12.27 7.18 -1.99
C ILE A 130 11.13 7.99 -2.61
N LEU A 131 10.88 9.21 -2.14
CA LEU A 131 9.86 10.12 -2.68
C LEU A 131 10.07 10.42 -4.17
N LYS A 132 11.29 10.75 -4.57
CA LYS A 132 11.63 11.01 -5.97
C LYS A 132 11.42 9.77 -6.86
N LEU A 133 11.82 8.59 -6.37
CA LEU A 133 11.60 7.33 -7.08
C LEU A 133 10.09 7.05 -7.26
N ALA A 134 9.29 7.38 -6.26
CA ALA A 134 7.83 7.29 -6.30
C ALA A 134 7.22 8.22 -7.36
N THR A 135 7.59 9.50 -7.33
CA THR A 135 7.13 10.50 -8.31
C THR A 135 7.47 10.06 -9.73
N TYR A 136 8.70 9.61 -9.97
CA TYR A 136 9.12 9.15 -11.28
C TYR A 136 8.26 7.98 -11.78
N GLU A 137 7.95 7.02 -10.91
CA GLU A 137 7.13 5.90 -11.34
C GLU A 137 5.67 6.30 -11.59
N LEU A 138 5.11 7.28 -10.87
CA LEU A 138 3.82 7.85 -11.26
C LEU A 138 3.89 8.47 -12.65
N MET A 139 4.97 9.20 -12.95
CA MET A 139 5.19 9.74 -14.28
C MET A 139 5.34 8.61 -15.30
N ARG A 140 6.01 7.50 -14.97
CA ARG A 140 6.13 6.32 -15.84
C ARG A 140 4.78 5.64 -16.06
N LEU A 141 3.98 5.43 -15.02
CA LEU A 141 2.64 4.87 -15.11
C LEU A 141 1.69 5.80 -15.90
N PHE A 142 1.85 7.12 -15.73
CA PHE A 142 1.13 8.12 -16.50
C PHE A 142 1.57 8.13 -17.98
N ASN A 143 2.86 7.93 -18.25
CA ASN A 143 3.38 7.82 -19.61
C ASN A 143 3.05 6.47 -20.26
N TRP A 144 2.90 5.41 -19.46
CA TRP A 144 2.33 4.11 -19.86
C TRP A 144 0.84 4.25 -20.19
N LYS A 145 0.14 5.22 -19.57
CA LYS A 145 -1.26 5.60 -19.79
C LYS A 145 -1.57 6.18 -21.19
N GLN A 146 -0.67 6.00 -22.16
CA GLN A 146 -1.03 5.99 -23.58
C GLN A 146 -1.59 4.64 -24.05
N GLN A 147 -2.04 3.76 -23.14
CA GLN A 147 -2.94 2.65 -23.47
C GLN A 147 -4.40 3.00 -23.08
N PRO A 148 -5.30 3.20 -24.06
CA PRO A 148 -6.62 3.82 -23.84
C PRO A 148 -7.70 2.93 -23.17
N ASP A 149 -7.43 1.65 -22.87
CA ASP A 149 -8.49 0.67 -22.57
C ASP A 149 -8.41 -0.02 -21.19
N THR A 150 -7.56 0.43 -20.26
CA THR A 150 -7.46 -0.21 -18.94
C THR A 150 -8.55 0.26 -17.98
N LYS A 151 -9.47 -0.64 -17.62
CA LYS A 151 -10.61 -0.39 -16.69
C LYS A 151 -10.16 -0.10 -15.25
N PHE A 152 -8.98 -0.58 -14.84
CA PHE A 152 -8.50 -0.49 -13.45
C PHE A 152 -7.11 0.16 -13.35
N PRO A 153 -6.85 0.97 -12.30
CA PRO A 153 -5.51 1.45 -11.99
C PRO A 153 -4.66 0.34 -11.34
N PRO A 154 -3.32 0.37 -11.48
CA PRO A 154 -2.45 -0.58 -10.79
C PRO A 154 -2.47 -0.36 -9.27
N MET A 155 -2.50 -1.45 -8.49
CA MET A 155 -2.63 -1.43 -7.03
C MET A 155 -1.55 -2.27 -6.31
N VAL A 156 -1.30 -2.04 -5.01
CA VAL A 156 -0.56 -3.01 -4.15
C VAL A 156 -1.51 -3.98 -3.46
N CYS A 157 -0.95 -5.01 -2.82
CA CYS A 157 -1.67 -6.11 -2.17
C CYS A 157 -2.86 -5.70 -1.29
N SER A 158 -2.69 -4.71 -0.40
CA SER A 158 -3.75 -4.23 0.48
C SER A 158 -4.77 -3.34 -0.24
N GLN A 159 -4.31 -2.49 -1.16
CA GLN A 159 -5.18 -1.69 -2.04
C GLN A 159 -6.06 -2.59 -2.91
N PHE A 160 -5.49 -3.65 -3.48
CA PHE A 160 -6.21 -4.63 -4.30
C PHE A 160 -7.36 -5.26 -3.53
N ALA A 161 -7.10 -5.73 -2.30
CA ALA A 161 -8.15 -6.28 -1.46
C ALA A 161 -9.22 -5.23 -1.12
N ALA A 162 -8.81 -4.05 -0.64
CA ALA A 162 -9.73 -2.96 -0.32
C ALA A 162 -10.59 -2.53 -1.53
N PHE A 163 -9.97 -2.40 -2.69
CA PHE A 163 -10.64 -2.04 -3.94
C PHE A 163 -11.70 -3.06 -4.34
N CYS A 164 -11.41 -4.36 -4.25
CA CYS A 164 -12.40 -5.38 -4.60
C CYS A 164 -13.64 -5.28 -3.70
N TYR A 165 -13.45 -5.00 -2.41
CA TYR A 165 -14.56 -4.77 -1.47
C TYR A 165 -15.30 -3.45 -1.74
N ASP A 166 -14.59 -2.37 -2.07
CA ASP A 166 -15.19 -1.08 -2.41
C ASP A 166 -16.01 -1.13 -3.70
N GLN A 167 -15.51 -1.82 -4.73
CA GLN A 167 -16.27 -2.06 -5.95
C GLN A 167 -17.46 -2.96 -5.71
N ALA A 168 -17.34 -3.98 -4.86
CA ALA A 168 -18.47 -4.80 -4.47
C ALA A 168 -19.53 -3.97 -3.74
N ALA A 169 -19.10 -3.04 -2.88
CA ALA A 169 -20.00 -2.14 -2.17
C ALA A 169 -20.76 -1.21 -3.12
N LEU A 170 -20.05 -0.68 -4.13
CA LEU A 170 -20.65 0.15 -5.18
C LEU A 170 -21.65 -0.62 -6.05
N ASN A 171 -21.34 -1.87 -6.40
CA ASN A 171 -22.11 -2.65 -7.38
C ASN A 171 -23.28 -3.44 -6.77
N TYR A 172 -23.14 -3.88 -5.50
CA TYR A 172 -24.04 -4.85 -4.89
C TYR A 172 -24.67 -4.39 -3.58
N GLY A 173 -24.07 -3.42 -2.88
CA GLY A 173 -24.67 -2.81 -1.68
C GLY A 173 -23.65 -2.46 -0.59
N PRO A 174 -23.98 -1.52 0.32
CA PRO A 174 -23.04 -1.01 1.33
C PRO A 174 -22.52 -2.07 2.31
N GLU A 175 -23.18 -3.22 2.43
CA GLU A 175 -22.78 -4.34 3.31
C GLU A 175 -21.41 -4.95 3.00
N TYR A 176 -20.86 -4.67 1.80
CA TYR A 176 -19.51 -5.08 1.39
C TYR A 176 -18.42 -4.09 1.81
N LYS A 177 -18.76 -2.89 2.30
CA LYS A 177 -17.76 -1.85 2.61
C LYS A 177 -16.95 -2.25 3.84
N ILE A 178 -15.62 -2.16 3.75
CA ILE A 178 -14.74 -2.25 4.94
C ILE A 178 -14.78 -0.91 5.67
N HIS A 179 -15.05 -0.94 6.97
CA HIS A 179 -15.09 0.23 7.83
C HIS A 179 -13.79 0.31 8.63
N TYR A 180 -13.07 1.40 8.46
CA TYR A 180 -11.82 1.69 9.14
C TYR A 180 -12.09 2.52 10.39
N LYS A 181 -11.33 2.29 11.47
CA LYS A 181 -11.46 3.08 12.71
C LYS A 181 -11.05 4.53 12.44
N ASP A 182 -11.76 5.48 13.05
CA ASP A 182 -11.47 6.93 12.95
C ASP A 182 -10.01 7.31 13.27
N SER A 183 -9.28 6.50 14.04
CA SER A 183 -7.86 6.73 14.33
C SER A 183 -6.94 6.67 13.10
N ILE A 184 -7.37 6.02 12.01
CA ILE A 184 -6.68 6.12 10.71
C ILE A 184 -6.81 7.54 10.12
N ASN A 185 -7.89 8.26 10.47
CA ASN A 185 -8.24 9.53 9.84
C ASN A 185 -7.67 10.77 10.55
N THR A 186 -7.15 10.65 11.79
CA THR A 186 -6.91 11.85 12.62
C THR A 186 -5.61 11.90 13.42
N GLU A 187 -4.79 10.86 13.49
CA GLU A 187 -3.57 10.89 14.32
C GLU A 187 -2.32 11.21 13.48
N PHE A 188 -1.88 12.47 13.57
CA PHE A 188 -0.53 12.99 13.28
C PHE A 188 0.21 12.40 12.06
N THR A 189 -0.39 12.49 10.87
CA THR A 189 0.35 12.24 9.62
C THR A 189 1.30 13.41 9.34
N LEU A 190 2.45 13.15 8.71
CA LEU A 190 3.39 14.15 8.15
C LEU A 190 2.66 15.05 7.18
N LEU A 191 1.65 14.51 6.48
CA LEU A 191 0.75 15.30 5.66
C LEU A 191 0.06 16.39 6.49
N GLN A 192 -0.56 16.03 7.62
CA GLN A 192 -1.18 16.99 8.53
C GLN A 192 -0.15 17.96 9.13
N LYS A 193 1.03 17.49 9.55
CA LYS A 193 2.09 18.38 10.07
C LYS A 193 2.63 19.34 9.02
N ILE A 194 2.76 18.92 7.77
CA ILE A 194 3.13 19.80 6.66
C ILE A 194 2.03 20.82 6.44
N LEU A 195 0.76 20.42 6.44
CA LEU A 195 -0.38 21.35 6.34
C LEU A 195 -0.36 22.38 7.48
N ASP A 196 -0.10 21.95 8.71
CA ASP A 196 0.02 22.82 9.88
C ASP A 196 1.22 23.78 9.75
N GLN A 197 2.38 23.28 9.32
CA GLN A 197 3.60 24.07 9.09
C GLN A 197 3.39 25.11 7.97
N LEU A 198 2.70 24.74 6.90
CA LEU A 198 2.34 25.64 5.80
C LEU A 198 1.30 26.68 6.24
N GLY A 199 0.46 26.36 7.22
CA GLY A 199 -0.52 27.28 7.82
C GLY A 199 0.13 28.54 8.39
N GLY A 200 1.38 28.46 8.86
CA GLY A 200 2.14 29.59 9.38
C GLY A 200 3.01 30.34 8.38
N SER A 201 3.01 29.98 7.09
CA SER A 201 4.02 30.44 6.10
C SER A 201 3.44 30.72 4.70
N SER A 202 2.40 31.56 4.59
CA SER A 202 1.71 31.86 3.31
C SER A 202 2.64 32.37 2.19
N ASP A 203 3.71 33.08 2.55
CA ASP A 203 4.60 33.75 1.57
C ASP A 203 5.81 32.89 1.17
N LYS A 204 5.95 31.68 1.73
CA LYS A 204 7.10 30.82 1.49
C LYS A 204 7.00 30.14 0.12
N VAL A 205 8.12 30.16 -0.61
CA VAL A 205 8.28 29.50 -1.91
C VAL A 205 9.24 28.34 -1.76
N TYR A 206 8.85 27.19 -2.29
CA TYR A 206 9.60 25.94 -2.24
C TYR A 206 10.19 25.65 -3.62
N ALA A 207 11.50 25.43 -3.67
CA ALA A 207 12.17 24.99 -4.89
C ALA A 207 11.82 23.52 -5.17
N LEU A 208 11.45 23.23 -6.41
CA LEU A 208 11.11 21.90 -6.88
C LEU A 208 12.33 21.33 -7.60
N GLU A 209 12.93 20.29 -7.03
CA GLU A 209 14.06 19.63 -7.67
C GLU A 209 13.57 18.71 -8.80
N ALA A 210 14.17 18.83 -9.98
CA ALA A 210 13.98 17.84 -11.03
C ALA A 210 14.60 16.49 -10.62
N PRO A 211 14.05 15.36 -11.09
CA PRO A 211 14.67 14.05 -10.88
C PRO A 211 16.07 14.01 -11.50
N GLU A 212 17.04 13.44 -10.78
CA GLU A 212 18.41 13.27 -11.29
C GLU A 212 18.48 12.15 -12.33
N GLU A 213 19.36 12.29 -13.33
CA GLU A 213 19.55 11.28 -14.39
C GLU A 213 19.89 9.88 -13.85
N LYS A 214 20.63 9.81 -12.73
CA LYS A 214 20.93 8.56 -12.03
C LYS A 214 19.68 7.89 -11.44
N MET A 215 18.69 8.68 -11.00
CA MET A 215 17.41 8.12 -10.56
C MET A 215 16.59 7.58 -11.71
N LEU A 216 16.65 8.23 -12.88
CA LEU A 216 15.98 7.74 -14.10
C LEU A 216 16.50 6.33 -14.47
N LEU A 217 17.83 6.15 -14.44
CA LEU A 217 18.46 4.85 -14.71
C LEU A 217 18.09 3.79 -13.68
N ARG A 218 18.05 4.15 -12.38
CA ARG A 218 17.63 3.21 -11.32
C ARG A 218 16.18 2.78 -11.46
N ALA A 219 15.33 3.65 -11.99
CA ALA A 219 13.93 3.36 -12.17
C ALA A 219 13.61 2.47 -13.38
N GLU A 220 14.60 2.16 -14.23
CA GLU A 220 14.47 1.08 -15.21
C GLU A 220 14.38 -0.30 -14.51
N ASP A 221 15.02 -0.45 -13.34
CA ASP A 221 14.95 -1.62 -12.47
C ASP A 221 14.43 -1.24 -11.07
N MET A 222 13.14 -0.91 -11.03
CA MET A 222 12.43 -0.43 -9.83
C MET A 222 12.57 -1.36 -8.62
N THR A 223 12.57 -2.67 -8.85
CA THR A 223 12.64 -3.67 -7.77
C THR A 223 13.99 -3.61 -7.08
N ALA A 224 15.08 -3.62 -7.85
CA ALA A 224 16.42 -3.52 -7.30
C ALA A 224 16.63 -2.18 -6.56
N ALA A 225 16.16 -1.07 -7.13
CA ALA A 225 16.26 0.25 -6.50
C ALA A 225 15.48 0.33 -5.17
N ALA A 226 14.25 -0.17 -5.15
CA ALA A 226 13.43 -0.22 -3.94
C ALA A 226 14.10 -1.09 -2.85
N GLU A 227 14.63 -2.26 -3.20
CA GLU A 227 15.35 -3.12 -2.27
C GLU A 227 16.64 -2.51 -1.74
N GLU A 228 17.38 -1.76 -2.58
CA GLU A 228 18.59 -1.04 -2.20
C GLU A 228 18.27 0.02 -1.13
N TYR A 229 17.32 0.92 -1.41
CA TYR A 229 16.92 1.98 -0.46
C TYR A 229 16.31 1.42 0.82
N CYS A 230 15.50 0.36 0.71
CA CYS A 230 14.99 -0.39 1.85
C CYS A 230 16.12 -0.95 2.71
N GLY A 231 17.15 -1.54 2.10
CA GLY A 231 18.33 -2.04 2.81
C GLY A 231 19.05 -0.94 3.56
N GLN A 232 19.31 0.19 2.91
CA GLN A 232 19.97 1.34 3.53
C GLN A 232 19.17 1.88 4.73
N LEU A 233 17.84 1.99 4.59
CA LEU A 233 16.97 2.46 5.66
C LEU A 233 17.04 1.52 6.88
N ILE A 234 16.98 0.20 6.65
CA ILE A 234 17.10 -0.82 7.72
C ILE A 234 18.43 -0.68 8.47
N GLU A 235 19.53 -0.54 7.73
CA GLU A 235 20.86 -0.40 8.33
C GLU A 235 20.96 0.85 9.20
N GLN A 236 20.43 1.99 8.74
CA GLN A 236 20.40 3.23 9.50
C GLN A 236 19.54 3.10 10.78
N MET A 237 18.35 2.50 10.67
CA MET A 237 17.47 2.29 11.82
C MET A 237 18.09 1.37 12.89
N GLN A 238 18.88 0.37 12.49
CA GLN A 238 19.54 -0.55 13.40
C GLN A 238 20.73 0.08 14.15
N GLN A 239 21.34 1.13 13.61
CA GLN A 239 22.48 1.82 14.22
C GLN A 239 22.11 2.70 15.44
N LYS A 240 20.84 2.68 15.89
CA LYS A 240 20.36 3.35 17.13
C LYS A 240 20.69 4.85 17.21
N HIS A 241 20.51 5.60 16.14
CA HIS A 241 20.21 7.02 16.31
C HIS A 241 18.79 7.13 16.89
N LEU A 242 18.71 7.41 18.19
CA LEU A 242 17.45 7.74 18.88
C LEU A 242 16.73 8.84 18.09
N LEU A 243 15.56 8.48 17.54
CA LEU A 243 14.63 9.37 16.85
C LEU A 243 14.13 10.43 17.83
N THR A 244 14.83 11.56 17.95
CA THR A 244 14.18 12.78 18.40
C THR A 244 13.45 13.36 17.19
N ALA A 245 12.14 13.15 17.13
CA ALA A 245 11.29 13.78 16.12
C ALA A 245 11.49 15.30 16.18
N PRO A 246 12.02 15.96 15.14
CA PRO A 246 12.17 17.40 15.16
C PRO A 246 10.80 18.08 15.08
N SER A 247 10.76 19.35 15.50
CA SER A 247 9.55 20.16 15.48
C SER A 247 9.02 20.44 14.07
N GLU A 248 9.88 20.43 13.03
CA GLU A 248 9.54 20.83 11.66
C GLU A 248 10.02 19.84 10.60
N VAL A 249 9.27 19.78 9.49
CA VAL A 249 9.58 18.97 8.30
C VAL A 249 10.46 19.78 7.34
N SER A 250 11.39 19.11 6.68
CA SER A 250 12.31 19.76 5.74
C SER A 250 11.63 20.21 4.45
N ASP A 251 12.11 21.32 3.89
CA ASP A 251 11.57 21.86 2.63
C ASP A 251 11.74 20.89 1.45
N SER A 252 12.79 20.07 1.45
CA SER A 252 13.03 19.06 0.41
C SER A 252 12.01 17.93 0.46
N VAL A 253 11.59 17.51 1.66
CA VAL A 253 10.51 16.52 1.84
C VAL A 253 9.16 17.12 1.44
N ILE A 254 8.89 18.37 1.81
CA ILE A 254 7.67 19.09 1.41
C ILE A 254 7.58 19.21 -0.11
N ALA A 255 8.66 19.63 -0.77
CA ALA A 255 8.73 19.75 -2.22
C ALA A 255 8.54 18.41 -2.94
N ALA A 256 9.15 17.34 -2.44
CA ALA A 256 9.02 16.01 -3.02
C ALA A 256 7.59 15.44 -2.84
N LEU A 257 6.96 15.65 -1.69
CA LEU A 257 5.55 15.30 -1.45
C LEU A 257 4.58 16.08 -2.35
N TYR A 258 4.87 17.37 -2.61
CA TYR A 258 4.09 18.15 -3.57
C TYR A 258 4.18 17.57 -4.98
N GLN A 259 5.39 17.26 -5.46
CA GLN A 259 5.56 16.65 -6.78
C GLN A 259 4.84 15.31 -6.89
N TYR A 260 5.00 14.45 -5.87
CA TYR A 260 4.25 13.21 -5.77
C TYR A 260 2.74 13.44 -5.84
N GLY A 261 2.22 14.37 -5.04
CA GLY A 261 0.79 14.62 -4.96
C GLY A 261 0.19 15.13 -6.27
N ARG A 262 0.94 15.94 -7.03
CA ARG A 262 0.53 16.37 -8.37
C ARG A 262 0.35 15.19 -9.31
N GLU A 263 1.36 14.33 -9.39
CA GLU A 263 1.31 13.16 -10.28
C GLU A 263 0.25 12.15 -9.81
N PHE A 264 0.05 12.02 -8.50
CA PHE A 264 -0.94 11.11 -7.94
C PHE A 264 -2.35 11.59 -8.26
N LEU A 265 -2.66 12.86 -7.99
CA LEU A 265 -3.97 13.43 -8.29
C LEU A 265 -4.24 13.48 -9.79
N LYS A 266 -3.21 13.64 -10.62
CA LYS A 266 -3.34 13.49 -12.06
C LYS A 266 -3.73 12.07 -12.45
N LEU A 267 -3.08 11.07 -11.85
CA LEU A 267 -3.31 9.67 -12.18
C LEU A 267 -4.67 9.15 -11.67
N PHE A 268 -5.05 9.51 -10.44
CA PHE A 268 -6.20 8.93 -9.72
C PHE A 268 -7.41 9.87 -9.63
N ALA A 269 -7.22 11.18 -9.73
CA ALA A 269 -8.30 12.18 -9.67
C ALA A 269 -8.54 12.89 -11.02
N GLY A 270 -7.68 12.67 -12.02
CA GLY A 270 -7.71 13.42 -13.29
C GLY A 270 -7.41 14.92 -13.12
N LYS A 271 -6.86 15.34 -11.97
CA LYS A 271 -6.59 16.75 -11.67
C LYS A 271 -5.16 17.09 -12.03
N GLU A 272 -4.99 17.97 -13.01
CA GLU A 272 -3.68 18.41 -13.48
C GLU A 272 -3.22 19.69 -12.77
N TYR A 273 -1.90 19.77 -12.54
CA TYR A 273 -1.24 20.94 -11.98
C TYR A 273 -0.06 21.30 -12.91
N PRO A 274 0.21 22.59 -13.17
CA PRO A 274 1.25 23.01 -14.10
C PRO A 274 2.65 22.63 -13.62
N ASP A 275 3.50 22.21 -14.57
CA ASP A 275 4.93 22.01 -14.34
C ASP A 275 5.63 23.35 -14.15
N LYS A 276 6.37 23.45 -13.06
CA LYS A 276 7.05 24.67 -12.62
C LYS A 276 8.23 24.30 -11.74
N ASP A 277 9.18 25.21 -11.62
CA ASP A 277 10.39 25.03 -10.81
C ASP A 277 10.18 25.38 -9.33
N HIS A 278 9.03 26.01 -9.00
CA HIS A 278 8.75 26.52 -7.66
C HIS A 278 7.27 26.36 -7.31
N ALA A 279 6.95 26.08 -6.05
CA ALA A 279 5.58 26.06 -5.55
C ALA A 279 5.42 26.98 -4.33
N THR A 280 4.29 27.68 -4.25
CA THR A 280 3.89 28.45 -3.07
C THR A 280 3.31 27.53 -2.00
N ALA A 281 3.31 27.99 -0.75
CA ALA A 281 2.73 27.23 0.36
C ALA A 281 1.26 26.87 0.13
N ASP A 282 0.46 27.75 -0.49
CA ASP A 282 -0.95 27.51 -0.74
C ASP A 282 -1.20 26.48 -1.84
N GLU A 283 -0.39 26.48 -2.90
CA GLU A 283 -0.46 25.44 -3.93
C GLU A 283 -0.08 24.07 -3.36
N ILE A 284 0.88 24.04 -2.43
CA ILE A 284 1.24 22.80 -1.74
C ILE A 284 0.09 22.32 -0.85
N LYS A 285 -0.52 23.22 -0.05
CA LYS A 285 -1.70 22.88 0.74
C LYS A 285 -2.82 22.31 -0.13
N GLU A 286 -3.08 22.90 -1.29
CA GLU A 286 -4.13 22.44 -2.19
C GLU A 286 -3.89 21.00 -2.65
N VAL A 287 -2.68 20.69 -3.13
CA VAL A 287 -2.31 19.34 -3.58
C VAL A 287 -2.38 18.35 -2.42
N LEU A 288 -1.77 18.68 -1.29
CA LEU A 288 -1.70 17.79 -0.13
C LEU A 288 -3.09 17.55 0.49
N SER A 289 -3.96 18.57 0.52
CA SER A 289 -5.35 18.40 0.95
C SER A 289 -6.14 17.53 -0.01
N GLY A 290 -5.83 17.57 -1.31
CA GLY A 290 -6.41 16.65 -2.29
C GLY A 290 -6.06 15.18 -2.00
N LEU A 291 -4.85 14.90 -1.53
CA LEU A 291 -4.43 13.54 -1.17
C LEU A 291 -5.19 12.96 0.02
N LEU A 292 -5.68 13.80 0.93
CA LEU A 292 -6.50 13.36 2.07
C LEU A 292 -7.80 12.66 1.64
N GLN A 293 -8.26 12.91 0.41
CA GLN A 293 -9.47 12.26 -0.13
C GLN A 293 -9.20 10.86 -0.70
N PHE A 294 -7.94 10.42 -0.74
CA PHE A 294 -7.52 9.11 -1.26
C PHE A 294 -6.90 8.25 -0.16
N GLN A 295 -7.36 8.40 1.07
CA GLN A 295 -6.86 7.64 2.22
C GLN A 295 -6.95 6.12 2.01
N GLU A 296 -7.94 5.65 1.26
CA GLU A 296 -8.10 4.24 0.92
C GLU A 296 -6.95 3.70 0.06
N ALA A 297 -6.28 4.58 -0.71
CA ALA A 297 -5.06 4.23 -1.44
C ALA A 297 -3.87 4.01 -0.50
N PHE A 298 -3.97 4.32 0.78
CA PHE A 298 -2.87 4.18 1.74
C PHE A 298 -3.17 3.12 2.81
N ILE A 299 -4.19 2.29 2.60
CA ILE A 299 -4.49 1.16 3.49
C ILE A 299 -3.36 0.15 3.46
N THR A 300 -2.85 -0.19 4.64
CA THR A 300 -1.79 -1.17 4.80
C THR A 300 -2.33 -2.55 5.18
N PRO A 301 -1.57 -3.63 5.02
CA PRO A 301 -1.93 -4.93 5.58
C PRO A 301 -2.16 -4.88 7.09
N GLY A 302 -1.45 -4.00 7.81
CA GLY A 302 -1.64 -3.77 9.24
C GLY A 302 -3.01 -3.17 9.56
N ASP A 303 -3.51 -2.24 8.73
CA ASP A 303 -4.82 -1.63 8.95
C ASP A 303 -5.94 -2.66 8.85
N LEU A 304 -5.87 -3.54 7.85
CA LEU A 304 -6.79 -4.67 7.72
C LEU A 304 -6.70 -5.65 8.90
N LEU A 305 -5.55 -5.72 9.59
CA LEU A 305 -5.36 -6.60 10.76
C LEU A 305 -6.04 -6.05 12.02
N SER A 306 -5.86 -4.75 12.31
CA SER A 306 -6.16 -4.17 13.62
C SER A 306 -6.98 -2.88 13.61
N ASN A 307 -7.11 -2.21 12.47
CA ASN A 307 -7.68 -0.86 12.36
C ASN A 307 -9.00 -0.84 11.58
N THR A 308 -9.73 -1.96 11.61
CA THR A 308 -11.08 -2.07 11.05
C THR A 308 -12.12 -2.27 12.15
N GLU A 309 -13.35 -1.85 11.89
CA GLU A 309 -14.48 -1.95 12.82
C GLU A 309 -15.34 -3.18 12.55
N ASN A 310 -15.43 -3.57 11.27
CA ASN A 310 -16.37 -4.58 10.80
C ASN A 310 -15.70 -5.83 10.21
N LEU A 311 -14.38 -5.98 10.31
CA LEU A 311 -13.70 -7.25 10.04
C LEU A 311 -13.53 -8.06 11.31
N MET A 312 -14.12 -9.26 11.33
CA MET A 312 -13.97 -10.24 12.40
C MET A 312 -12.59 -10.91 12.31
N ASP A 313 -11.92 -11.04 13.45
CA ASP A 313 -10.75 -11.91 13.58
C ASP A 313 -11.21 -13.37 13.56
N MET A 314 -10.95 -14.08 12.47
CA MET A 314 -11.28 -15.49 12.34
C MET A 314 -10.21 -16.40 12.95
N GLY A 315 -9.03 -15.87 13.22
CA GLY A 315 -7.89 -16.60 13.76
C GLY A 315 -6.77 -16.82 12.76
N GLU A 316 -5.76 -17.57 13.19
CA GLU A 316 -4.67 -18.04 12.35
C GLU A 316 -5.11 -19.30 11.58
N LEU A 317 -4.86 -19.32 10.27
CA LEU A 317 -5.17 -20.46 9.42
C LEU A 317 -4.23 -21.63 9.75
N THR A 318 -4.82 -22.77 10.09
CA THR A 318 -4.11 -24.02 10.38
C THR A 318 -4.61 -25.13 9.47
N TYR A 319 -3.68 -25.85 8.84
CA TYR A 319 -3.99 -26.99 7.98
C TYR A 319 -2.86 -28.00 7.91
N THR A 320 -3.21 -29.22 7.57
CA THR A 320 -2.30 -30.31 7.24
C THR A 320 -2.07 -30.40 5.73
N ASP A 321 -0.96 -31.01 5.32
CA ASP A 321 -0.68 -31.28 3.90
C ASP A 321 -1.77 -32.16 3.26
N ALA A 322 -2.39 -33.06 4.04
CA ALA A 322 -3.48 -33.91 3.57
C ALA A 322 -4.78 -33.12 3.31
N GLU A 323 -5.11 -32.15 4.17
CA GLU A 323 -6.25 -31.26 3.96
C GLU A 323 -6.04 -30.36 2.74
N LEU A 324 -4.84 -29.79 2.58
CA LEU A 324 -4.51 -28.97 1.41
C LEU A 324 -4.58 -29.80 0.11
N ALA A 325 -4.06 -31.02 0.12
CA ALA A 325 -4.09 -31.92 -1.04
C ALA A 325 -5.51 -32.23 -1.52
N LYS A 326 -6.49 -32.29 -0.60
CA LYS A 326 -7.91 -32.51 -0.96
C LYS A 326 -8.45 -31.41 -1.88
N TYR A 327 -8.04 -30.17 -1.66
CA TYR A 327 -8.49 -29.01 -2.43
C TYR A 327 -7.64 -28.73 -3.67
N MET A 328 -6.38 -29.16 -3.68
CA MET A 328 -5.50 -29.05 -4.85
C MET A 328 -5.85 -30.08 -5.94
N ASN A 329 -6.32 -31.27 -5.55
CA ASN A 329 -6.64 -32.36 -6.47
C ASN A 329 -8.05 -32.26 -7.09
N THR A 330 -8.88 -31.30 -6.69
CA THR A 330 -10.24 -31.12 -7.21
C THR A 330 -10.33 -30.30 -8.51
N ASN A 331 -9.21 -29.82 -9.06
CA ASN A 331 -9.17 -29.08 -10.34
C ASN A 331 -8.73 -29.95 -11.53
N ALA A 332 -8.82 -31.28 -11.43
CA ALA A 332 -8.34 -32.22 -12.45
C ALA A 332 -9.44 -32.87 -13.31
N ASP A 333 -10.69 -32.41 -13.23
CA ASP A 333 -11.81 -32.90 -14.06
C ASP A 333 -12.42 -31.80 -14.94
#